data_AF-A0A967TZZ6-F1
#
_entry.id   AF-A0A967TZZ6-F1
#
_cell.length_a   1.000
_cell.length_b   1.000
_cell.length_c   1.000
_cell.angle_alpha   90.00
_cell.angle_beta   90.00
_cell.angle_gamma   90.00
#
_symmetry.space_group_name_H-M   'P 1'
#
loop_
_entity.id
_entity.type
_entity.pdbx_description
1 polymer ?
#
loop_
_entity_poly.entity_id
_entity_poly.type
_entity_poly.pdbx_seq_one_letter_code
_entity_poly.pdbx_strand_id
1 'polypeptide(L)' 'LVDMDNRSPITDYVLICSGRSQAHVRGIAERIETDMKQAGFRCAAMEGLQEGSW' A
#
# COMPACT_ATOMS: atom_id res chain seq x y z
N LEU A 1 0.50 4.14 -10.46
CA LEU A 1 1.57 4.88 -9.77
C LEU A 1 1.40 6.36 -10.11
N VAL A 2 1.36 7.20 -9.11
CA VAL A 2 1.24 8.66 -9.24
C VAL A 2 2.50 9.27 -8.65
N ASP A 3 3.18 10.08 -9.45
CA ASP A 3 4.31 10.90 -9.03
C ASP A 3 3.78 12.17 -8.36
N MET A 4 4.31 12.46 -7.17
CA MET A 4 3.91 13.59 -6.33
C MET A 4 4.89 14.76 -6.40
N ASP A 5 5.93 14.69 -7.24
CA ASP A 5 6.83 15.82 -7.45
C ASP A 5 6.04 17.07 -7.85
N ASN A 6 6.37 18.19 -7.20
CA ASN A 6 5.65 19.46 -7.28
C ASN A 6 4.14 19.43 -6.94
N ARG A 7 3.61 18.34 -6.38
CA ARG A 7 2.20 18.20 -5.94
C ARG A 7 2.03 18.12 -4.44
N SER A 8 2.94 17.45 -3.73
CA SER A 8 2.89 17.32 -2.28
C SER A 8 4.29 17.17 -1.69
N PRO A 9 4.60 17.82 -0.56
CA PRO A 9 5.88 17.62 0.14
C PRO A 9 5.87 16.41 1.11
N ILE A 10 4.78 15.65 1.20
CA ILE A 10 4.62 14.58 2.22
C ILE A 10 5.23 13.25 1.77
N THR A 11 5.08 12.89 0.49
CA THR A 11 5.56 11.63 -0.09
C THR A 11 5.92 11.85 -1.55
N ASP A 12 6.87 11.07 -2.08
CA ASP A 12 7.32 11.14 -3.48
C ASP A 12 6.35 10.42 -4.43
N TYR A 13 5.74 9.33 -3.98
CA TYR A 13 4.87 8.48 -4.80
C TYR A 13 3.62 8.02 -4.06
N VAL A 14 2.53 7.86 -4.82
CA VAL A 14 1.31 7.18 -4.39
C VAL A 14 1.00 6.04 -5.36
N LEU A 15 0.83 4.83 -4.83
CA LEU A 15 0.40 3.67 -5.62
C LEU A 15 -1.06 3.37 -5.31
N ILE A 16 -1.89 3.39 -6.35
CA ILE A 16 -3.31 3.00 -6.28
C ILE A 16 -3.47 1.68 -7.03
N CYS A 17 -4.12 0.72 -6.39
CA CYS A 17 -4.49 -0.55 -6.99
C CYS A 17 -5.91 -0.94 -6.56
N SER A 18 -6.46 -1.99 -7.16
CA SER A 18 -7.84 -2.42 -6.88
C SER A 18 -7.92 -3.92 -6.68
N GLY A 19 -8.61 -4.33 -5.61
CA GLY A 19 -9.04 -5.71 -5.40
C GLY A 19 -10.47 -5.93 -5.91
N ARG A 20 -10.85 -7.19 -6.11
CA ARG A 20 -12.21 -7.57 -6.57
C ARG A 20 -13.14 -7.98 -5.42
N SER A 21 -12.60 -8.06 -4.21
CA SER A 21 -13.29 -8.40 -2.97
C SER A 21 -12.43 -7.92 -1.79
N GLN A 22 -13.01 -7.82 -0.60
CA GLN A 22 -12.25 -7.44 0.61
C GLN A 22 -11.08 -8.40 0.87
N ALA A 23 -11.29 -9.71 0.70
CA ALA A 23 -10.22 -10.69 0.84
C ALA A 23 -9.07 -10.47 -0.17
N HIS A 24 -9.39 -10.07 -1.41
CA HIS A 24 -8.36 -9.74 -2.40
C HIS A 24 -7.59 -8.47 -2.03
N VAL A 25 -8.27 -7.42 -1.54
CA VAL A 25 -7.61 -6.18 -1.06
C VAL A 25 -6.63 -6.50 0.07
N ARG A 26 -7.05 -7.28 1.07
CA ARG A 26 -6.18 -7.71 2.18
C ARG A 26 -4.96 -8.48 1.68
N GLY A 27 -5.17 -9.45 0.80
CA GLY A 27 -4.07 -10.24 0.23
C GLY A 27 -3.07 -9.39 -0.56
N ILE A 28 -3.52 -8.34 -1.24
CA ILE A 28 -2.64 -7.37 -1.90
C ILE A 28 -1.81 -6.62 -0.85
N ALA A 29 -2.45 -6.07 0.19
CA ALA A 29 -1.77 -5.31 1.24
C ALA A 29 -0.73 -6.14 2.01
N GLU A 30 -1.09 -7.34 2.46
CA GLU A 30 -0.18 -8.27 3.14
C GLU A 30 1.00 -8.68 2.27
N ARG A 31 0.75 -8.89 0.97
CA ARG A 31 1.81 -9.23 0.02
C ARG A 31 2.80 -8.08 -0.15
N ILE A 32 2.30 -6.85 -0.27
CA ILE A 32 3.16 -5.66 -0.37
C ILE A 32 4.02 -5.52 0.89
N GLU A 33 3.43 -5.65 2.09
CA GLU A 33 4.19 -5.60 3.35
C GLU A 33 5.28 -6.67 3.39
N THR A 34 4.94 -7.90 3.01
CA THR A 34 5.88 -9.03 2.97
C THR A 34 7.05 -8.75 2.02
N ASP A 35 6.76 -8.27 0.80
CA ASP A 35 7.77 -7.98 -0.21
C ASP A 35 8.65 -6.78 0.21
N MET A 36 8.07 -5.76 0.84
CA MET A 36 8.83 -4.64 1.42
C MET A 36 9.82 -5.12 2.49
N LYS A 37 9.37 -5.99 3.40
CA LYS A 37 10.21 -6.55 4.45
C LYS A 37 11.35 -7.39 3.87
N GLN A 38 11.08 -8.20 2.84
CA GLN A 38 12.10 -8.99 2.15
C GLN A 38 13.13 -8.10 1.45
N ALA A 39 12.71 -6.95 0.93
CA ALA A 39 13.59 -5.94 0.35
C ALA A 39 14.33 -5.08 1.39
N GLY A 40 14.15 -5.34 2.69
CA GLY A 40 14.82 -4.61 3.78
C GLY A 40 14.15 -3.28 4.16
N PHE A 41 12.96 -3.01 3.63
CA PHE A 41 12.17 -1.83 4.01
C PHE A 41 11.18 -2.17 5.12
N ARG A 42 10.97 -1.20 6.01
CA ARG A 42 9.95 -1.30 7.06
C ARG A 42 8.66 -0.63 6.61
N CYS A 43 7.55 -1.36 6.69
CA CYS A 43 6.23 -0.73 6.61
C CYS A 43 6.00 0.11 7.88
N ALA A 44 5.72 1.41 7.72
CA ALA A 44 5.57 2.33 8.85
C ALA A 44 4.25 2.11 9.60
N ALA A 45 3.16 1.94 8.86
CA ALA A 45 1.82 1.69 9.37
C ALA A 45 0.98 1.00 8.30
N MET A 46 -0.04 0.25 8.73
CA MET A 46 -1.06 -0.34 7.88
C MET A 46 -2.43 -0.01 8.47
N GLU A 47 -3.31 0.54 7.65
CA GLU A 47 -4.66 0.93 8.04
C GLU A 47 -5.68 0.25 7.12
N GLY A 48 -6.90 0.03 7.60
CA GLY A 48 -7.97 -0.60 6.80
C GLY A 48 -7.80 -2.09 6.50
N LEU A 49 -6.68 -2.72 6.92
CA LEU A 49 -6.41 -4.14 6.65
C LEU A 49 -7.50 -5.07 7.21
N GLN A 50 -7.99 -4.81 8.42
CA GLN A 50 -8.99 -5.68 9.05
C GLN A 50 -10.31 -5.70 8.27
N GLU A 51 -10.67 -4.60 7.61
CA GLU A 51 -11.90 -4.39 6.85
C GLU A 51 -11.70 -4.76 5.39
N GLY A 52 -10.53 -4.47 4.81
CA GLY A 52 -10.22 -4.70 3.40
C GLY A 52 -11.08 -3.87 2.45
N SER A 53 -11.59 -2.73 2.92
CA SER A 53 -12.46 -1.85 2.14
C SER A 53 -11.71 -0.77 1.36
N TRP A 54 -10.41 -0.60 1.62
CA TRP A 54 -9.50 0.31 0.92
C TRP A 54 -8.06 -0.20 1.00
#